data_AF-A0A0F8XG42-F1
#
_entry.id   AF-A0A0F8XG42-F1
#
_cell.length_a   1.000
_cell.length_b   1.000
_cell.length_c   1.000
_cell.angle_alpha   90.00
_cell.angle_beta   90.00
_cell.angle_gamma   90.00
#
_symmetry.space_group_name_H-M   'P 1'
#
loop_
_entity.id
_entity.type
_entity.pdbx_description
1 polymer ?
#
loop_
_entity_poly.entity_id
_entity_poly.type
_entity_poly.pdbx_seq_one_letter_code
_entity_poly.pdbx_strand_id
1 'polypeptide(L)'
;MTLRVLSLGWGVQSKTLAAMIALKEIPPVDFALHSDTSHEMSGTYAHAAKWPPWLEEHGVKVVTVTVDRPDVVRAWTQSVSVMIPAFTTDNLDGSRGQVRRQCTHDWKIMPMRRFIRTVIDRPRLGAVESVLGISYD
;
A
#
# COMPACT_ATOMS: atom_id res chain seq x y z
N MET A 1 -4.67 22.67 -7.38
CA MET A 1 -3.87 21.58 -7.97
C MET A 1 -4.40 20.24 -7.46
N THR A 2 -4.30 19.16 -8.23
CA THR A 2 -4.68 17.80 -7.83
C THR A 2 -3.39 17.04 -7.52
N LEU A 3 -3.31 16.42 -6.35
CA LEU A 3 -2.16 15.60 -5.95
C LEU A 3 -2.18 14.30 -6.75
N ARG A 4 -1.10 13.95 -7.43
CA ARG A 4 -0.98 12.70 -8.19
C ARG A 4 -0.02 11.76 -7.48
N VAL A 5 -0.50 10.58 -7.11
CA VAL A 5 0.29 9.59 -6.33
C VAL A 5 0.33 8.25 -7.04
N LEU A 6 1.50 7.62 -7.08
CA LEU A 6 1.65 6.21 -7.47
C LEU A 6 1.50 5.34 -6.23
N SER A 7 0.63 4.32 -6.30
CA SER A 7 0.64 3.21 -5.34
C SER A 7 1.75 2.23 -5.68
N LEU A 8 2.85 2.26 -4.92
CA LEU A 8 4.07 1.52 -5.19
C LEU A 8 4.18 0.29 -4.27
N GLY A 9 3.76 -0.87 -4.77
CA GLY A 9 3.86 -2.14 -4.05
C GLY A 9 5.14 -2.94 -4.30
N TRP A 10 6.07 -2.41 -5.10
CA TRP A 10 7.29 -3.09 -5.56
C TRP A 10 7.10 -4.38 -6.37
N GLY A 11 5.85 -4.74 -6.69
CA GLY A 11 5.54 -5.76 -7.69
C GLY A 11 5.83 -5.24 -9.12
N VAL A 12 5.89 -6.18 -10.06
CA VAL A 12 6.28 -5.95 -11.47
C VAL A 12 5.60 -4.71 -12.06
N GLN A 13 4.27 -4.64 -12.02
CA GLN A 13 3.51 -3.54 -12.65
C GLN A 13 3.75 -2.19 -11.99
N SER A 14 3.62 -2.11 -10.66
CA SER A 14 3.81 -0.84 -9.94
C SER A 14 5.24 -0.30 -10.08
N LYS A 15 6.24 -1.19 -10.14
CA LYS A 15 7.62 -0.80 -10.42
C LYS A 15 7.80 -0.35 -11.87
N THR A 16 7.21 -1.04 -12.83
CA THR A 16 7.25 -0.60 -14.24
C THR A 16 6.70 0.80 -14.37
N LEU A 17 5.56 1.11 -13.74
CA LEU A 17 5.02 2.47 -13.73
C LEU A 17 6.00 3.48 -13.10
N ALA A 18 6.64 3.14 -11.97
CA ALA A 18 7.66 4.00 -11.36
C ALA A 18 8.83 4.27 -12.33
N ALA A 19 9.29 3.24 -13.06
CA ALA A 19 10.35 3.38 -14.06
C ALA A 19 9.90 4.23 -15.25
N MET A 20 8.69 4.01 -15.79
CA MET A 20 8.15 4.81 -16.89
C MET A 20 7.97 6.29 -16.50
N ILE A 21 7.59 6.57 -15.25
CA ILE A 21 7.55 7.93 -14.71
C ILE A 21 8.95 8.55 -14.67
N ALA A 22 9.94 7.83 -14.13
CA ALA A 22 11.34 8.27 -14.05
C ALA A 22 11.95 8.52 -15.44
N LEU A 23 11.59 7.69 -16.42
CA LEU A 23 11.99 7.82 -17.83
C LEU A 23 11.15 8.83 -18.60
N LYS A 24 10.14 9.46 -17.96
CA LYS A 24 9.24 10.47 -18.54
C LYS A 24 8.39 9.94 -19.71
N GLU A 25 8.15 8.63 -19.75
CA GLU A 25 7.27 7.98 -20.74
C GLU A 25 5.78 8.21 -20.43
N ILE A 26 5.46 8.38 -19.14
CA ILE A 26 4.12 8.76 -18.66
C ILE A 26 4.21 9.99 -17.76
N PRO A 27 3.08 10.71 -17.51
CA PRO A 27 3.12 11.95 -16.74
C PRO A 27 3.72 11.74 -15.33
N PRO A 28 4.32 12.78 -14.73
CA PRO A 28 4.95 12.70 -13.42
C PRO A 28 3.94 12.49 -12.27
N VAL A 29 4.43 12.01 -11.13
CA VAL A 29 3.66 11.95 -9.87
C VAL A 29 4.36 12.79 -8.81
N ASP A 30 3.60 13.33 -7.85
CA ASP A 30 4.16 14.07 -6.71
C ASP A 30 4.87 13.12 -5.74
N PHE A 31 4.32 11.91 -5.59
CA PHE A 31 4.87 10.87 -4.70
C PHE A 31 4.61 9.47 -5.24
N ALA A 32 5.60 8.58 -5.08
CA ALA A 32 5.41 7.14 -5.15
C ALA A 32 5.33 6.58 -3.73
N LEU A 33 4.13 6.17 -3.32
CA LEU A 33 3.83 5.75 -1.94
C LEU A 33 3.94 4.24 -1.80
N HIS A 34 4.85 3.78 -0.96
CA HIS A 34 4.91 2.40 -0.50
C HIS A 34 4.30 2.29 0.90
N SER A 35 3.36 1.38 1.10
CA SER A 35 2.83 1.04 2.42
C SER A 35 3.50 -0.24 2.90
N ASP A 36 4.51 -0.11 3.77
CA ASP A 36 5.20 -1.27 4.35
C ASP A 36 4.29 -1.93 5.38
N THR A 37 3.85 -3.14 5.04
CA THR A 37 2.93 -3.93 5.88
C THR A 37 3.66 -4.71 6.96
N SER A 38 4.99 -4.71 6.99
CA SER A 38 5.86 -5.63 7.76
C SER A 38 5.67 -7.12 7.44
N HIS A 39 4.91 -7.45 6.39
CA HIS A 39 4.51 -8.81 6.01
C HIS A 39 4.87 -9.13 4.55
N GLU A 40 5.79 -8.36 3.94
CA GLU A 40 6.29 -8.66 2.61
C GLU A 40 7.32 -9.80 2.65
N MET A 41 7.49 -10.50 1.53
CA MET A 41 8.56 -11.50 1.41
C MET A 41 9.94 -10.83 1.51
N SER A 42 10.94 -11.52 2.05
CA SER A 42 12.32 -11.02 2.14
C SER A 42 12.88 -10.61 0.76
N GLY A 43 12.51 -11.33 -0.30
CA GLY A 43 12.86 -10.98 -1.68
C GLY A 43 12.27 -9.64 -2.13
N THR A 44 11.06 -9.29 -1.69
CA THR A 44 10.43 -7.99 -1.96
C THR A 44 11.20 -6.87 -1.28
N TYR A 45 11.59 -7.03 0.00
CA TYR A 45 12.41 -6.04 0.70
C TYR A 45 13.78 -5.87 0.04
N ALA A 46 14.47 -6.97 -0.29
CA ALA A 46 15.76 -6.93 -0.98
C ALA A 46 15.65 -6.30 -2.37
N HIS A 47 14.51 -6.45 -3.05
CA HIS A 47 14.23 -5.78 -4.31
C HIS A 47 14.01 -4.28 -4.10
N ALA A 48 13.11 -3.92 -3.20
CA ALA A 48 12.73 -2.54 -2.89
C ALA A 48 13.94 -1.70 -2.46
N ALA A 49 14.90 -2.25 -1.70
CA ALA A 49 16.09 -1.52 -1.27
C ALA A 49 16.98 -0.99 -2.42
N LYS A 50 16.86 -1.53 -3.64
CA LYS A 50 17.76 -1.21 -4.77
C LYS A 50 17.34 0.01 -5.59
N TRP A 51 16.06 0.38 -5.56
CA TRP A 51 15.47 1.28 -6.56
C TRP A 51 15.20 2.73 -6.09
N PRO A 52 14.89 3.02 -4.81
CA PRO A 52 14.61 4.39 -4.37
C PRO A 52 15.69 5.40 -4.75
N PRO A 53 17.01 5.12 -4.58
CA PRO A 53 18.03 6.09 -4.98
C PRO A 53 17.96 6.47 -6.46
N TRP A 54 17.81 5.47 -7.34
CA TRP A 54 17.68 5.70 -8.78
C TRP A 54 16.38 6.44 -9.12
N LEU A 55 15.26 6.07 -8.51
CA LEU A 55 13.97 6.74 -8.71
C LEU A 55 14.02 8.21 -8.29
N GLU A 56 14.61 8.52 -7.13
CA GLU A 56 14.72 9.87 -6.61
C GLU A 56 15.67 10.74 -7.44
N GLU A 57 16.79 10.19 -7.90
CA GLU A 57 17.70 10.86 -8.85
C GLU A 57 16.99 11.24 -10.15
N HIS A 58 15.99 10.46 -10.56
CA HIS A 58 15.18 10.69 -11.76
C HIS A 58 13.86 11.45 -11.46
N GLY A 59 13.74 12.06 -10.28
CA GLY A 59 12.62 12.94 -9.93
C GLY A 59 11.37 12.23 -9.41
N VAL A 60 11.43 10.94 -9.09
CA VAL A 60 10.33 10.19 -8.48
C VAL A 60 10.55 10.09 -6.98
N LYS A 61 9.87 10.96 -6.22
CA LYS A 61 9.97 10.98 -4.75
C LYS A 61 9.29 9.75 -4.16
N VAL A 62 10.07 8.84 -3.57
CA VAL A 62 9.55 7.63 -2.92
C VAL A 62 9.27 7.93 -1.44
N VAL A 63 8.10 7.55 -0.95
CA VAL A 63 7.76 7.65 0.47
C VAL A 63 7.27 6.30 0.96
N THR A 64 7.94 5.78 1.98
CA THR A 64 7.48 4.58 2.69
C THR A 64 6.72 5.00 3.95
N VAL A 65 5.48 4.53 4.07
CA VAL A 65 4.65 4.67 5.28
C VAL A 65 4.55 3.32 5.96
N THR A 66 4.55 3.32 7.29
CA THR A 66 4.47 2.11 8.10
C THR A 66 3.11 1.98 8.77
N VAL A 67 2.83 0.78 9.28
CA VAL A 67 1.60 0.46 10.00
C VAL A 67 1.88 0.37 11.50
N ASP A 68 1.06 1.05 12.30
CA ASP A 68 1.24 1.06 13.77
C ASP A 68 0.94 -0.29 14.42
N ARG A 69 0.02 -1.08 13.85
CA ARG A 69 -0.45 -2.36 14.38
C ARG A 69 -0.66 -3.40 13.26
N PRO A 70 0.42 -4.04 12.79
CA PRO A 70 0.37 -5.00 11.70
C PRO A 70 0.00 -6.42 12.16
N ASP A 71 -0.56 -6.60 13.36
CA ASP A 71 -0.85 -7.92 13.93
C ASP A 71 -1.80 -8.74 13.06
N VAL A 72 -1.38 -9.93 12.63
CA VAL A 72 -2.21 -10.88 11.87
C VAL A 72 -3.46 -11.27 12.66
N VAL A 73 -3.33 -11.40 13.97
CA VAL A 73 -4.42 -11.69 14.89
C VAL A 73 -4.52 -10.54 15.89
N ARG A 74 -5.66 -9.85 15.89
CA ARG A 74 -5.89 -8.69 16.77
C ARG A 74 -6.90 -9.05 17.84
N ALA A 75 -6.51 -8.85 19.10
CA ALA A 75 -7.40 -8.94 20.24
C ALA A 75 -8.22 -7.66 20.39
N TRP A 76 -9.49 -7.83 20.72
CA TRP A 76 -10.44 -6.79 21.09
C TRP A 76 -10.98 -7.10 22.49
N THR A 77 -11.68 -6.14 23.10
CA THR A 77 -12.19 -6.26 24.47
C THR A 77 -13.01 -7.54 24.70
N GLN A 78 -13.73 -8.03 23.69
CA GLN A 78 -14.60 -9.21 23.79
C GLN A 78 -14.46 -10.17 22.61
N SER A 79 -13.47 -9.99 21.74
CA SER A 79 -13.33 -10.83 20.55
C SER A 79 -11.90 -10.85 20.02
N VAL A 80 -11.64 -11.73 19.07
CA VAL A 80 -10.39 -11.78 18.32
C VAL A 80 -10.73 -11.70 16.84
N SER A 81 -9.92 -10.99 16.05
CA SER A 81 -10.07 -10.94 14.60
C SER A 81 -8.79 -11.37 13.91
N VAL A 82 -8.93 -12.21 12.89
CA VAL A 82 -7.87 -12.45 11.91
C VAL A 82 -7.94 -11.33 10.87
N MET A 83 -6.82 -10.66 10.62
CA MET A 83 -6.74 -9.46 9.79
C MET A 83 -6.43 -9.76 8.32
N ILE A 84 -5.77 -10.89 8.04
CA ILE A 84 -5.42 -11.35 6.70
C ILE A 84 -6.54 -12.24 6.13
N PRO A 85 -6.68 -12.35 4.79
CA PRO A 85 -7.58 -13.33 4.20
C PRO A 85 -7.06 -14.75 4.51
N ALA A 86 -7.71 -15.43 5.43
CA ALA A 86 -7.37 -16.78 5.86
C ALA A 86 -8.61 -17.66 5.94
N PHE A 87 -8.44 -18.95 5.72
CA PHE A 87 -9.44 -19.93 6.10
C PHE A 87 -9.40 -20.12 7.61
N THR A 88 -10.55 -20.05 8.25
CA THR A 88 -10.70 -20.10 9.70
C THR A 88 -11.80 -21.08 10.09
N THR A 89 -11.77 -21.52 11.34
CA THR A 89 -12.86 -22.25 11.99
C THR A 89 -13.45 -21.37 13.08
N ASP A 90 -14.76 -21.20 13.11
CA ASP A 90 -15.45 -20.44 14.15
C ASP A 90 -15.40 -21.20 15.48
N ASN A 91 -15.05 -20.50 16.56
CA ASN A 91 -14.86 -21.11 17.87
C ASN A 91 -16.17 -21.41 18.61
N LEU A 92 -17.30 -20.85 18.17
CA LEU A 92 -18.60 -21.03 18.80
C LEU A 92 -19.35 -22.24 18.23
N ASP A 93 -19.36 -22.40 16.91
CA ASP A 93 -20.13 -23.45 16.22
C ASP A 93 -19.29 -24.44 15.41
N GLY A 94 -17.97 -24.23 15.32
CA GLY A 94 -17.06 -25.10 14.57
C GLY A 94 -17.19 -24.99 13.04
N SER A 95 -17.96 -24.03 12.54
CA SER A 95 -18.12 -23.81 11.10
C SER A 95 -16.81 -23.35 10.45
N ARG A 96 -16.58 -23.77 9.20
CA ARG A 96 -15.40 -23.38 8.42
C ARG A 96 -15.77 -22.30 7.43
N GLY A 97 -14.90 -21.30 7.29
CA GLY A 97 -15.11 -20.20 6.34
C GLY A 97 -13.83 -19.46 6.02
N GLN A 98 -13.94 -18.41 5.22
CA GLN A 98 -12.83 -17.50 4.91
C GLN A 98 -13.14 -16.11 5.47
N VAL A 99 -12.23 -15.57 6.26
CA VAL A 99 -12.35 -14.18 6.73
C VAL A 99 -12.04 -13.19 5.61
N ARG A 100 -12.53 -11.95 5.77
CA ARG A 100 -12.28 -10.87 4.82
C ARG A 100 -10.81 -10.41 4.85
N ARG A 101 -10.48 -9.43 4.01
CA ARG A 101 -9.15 -8.83 3.88
C ARG A 101 -9.02 -7.51 4.65
N GLN A 102 -9.20 -7.53 5.97
CA GLN A 102 -9.17 -6.32 6.81
C GLN A 102 -7.82 -5.59 6.70
N CYS A 103 -6.73 -6.36 6.51
CA CYS A 103 -5.38 -5.87 6.26
C CYS A 103 -5.28 -4.91 5.07
N THR A 104 -6.11 -5.04 4.03
CA THR A 104 -6.06 -4.11 2.88
C THR A 104 -6.43 -2.70 3.31
N HIS A 105 -7.47 -2.56 4.14
CA HIS A 105 -7.87 -1.27 4.66
C HIS A 105 -6.83 -0.74 5.65
N ASP A 106 -6.50 -1.55 6.66
CA ASP A 106 -5.71 -1.10 7.81
C ASP A 106 -4.22 -0.93 7.51
N TRP A 107 -3.66 -1.77 6.64
CA TRP A 107 -2.21 -1.83 6.41
C TRP A 107 -1.76 -1.24 5.09
N LYS A 108 -2.67 -1.00 4.14
CA LYS A 108 -2.35 -0.43 2.82
C LYS A 108 -3.04 0.91 2.61
N ILE A 109 -4.37 0.93 2.67
CA ILE A 109 -5.16 2.12 2.34
C ILE A 109 -5.02 3.22 3.41
N MET A 110 -5.17 2.86 4.69
CA MET A 110 -5.16 3.84 5.78
C MET A 110 -3.81 4.55 5.96
N PRO A 111 -2.65 3.87 5.98
CA PRO A 111 -1.35 4.52 6.09
C PRO A 111 -1.10 5.51 4.95
N MET A 112 -1.36 5.09 3.70
CA MET A 112 -1.23 5.97 2.54
C MET A 112 -2.16 7.18 2.63
N ARG A 113 -3.43 6.98 3.01
CA ARG A 113 -4.40 8.08 3.17
C ARG A 113 -4.00 9.04 4.29
N ARG A 114 -3.40 8.56 5.38
CA ARG A 114 -2.87 9.41 6.45
C ARG A 114 -1.77 10.32 5.92
N PHE A 115 -0.80 9.78 5.18
CA PHE A 115 0.23 10.60 4.53
C PHE A 115 -0.36 11.59 3.53
N ILE A 116 -1.27 11.15 2.66
CA ILE A 116 -1.93 12.04 1.70
C ILE A 116 -2.61 13.22 2.41
N ARG A 117 -3.26 12.98 3.56
CA ARG A 117 -3.90 14.04 4.36
C ARG A 117 -2.92 15.05 4.95
N THR A 118 -1.64 14.72 5.10
CA THR A 118 -0.64 15.69 5.58
C THR A 118 -0.09 16.59 4.48
N VAL A 119 -0.31 16.24 3.19
CA VAL A 119 0.26 16.97 2.05
C VAL A 119 -0.80 17.69 1.20
N ILE A 120 -2.08 17.31 1.30
CA ILE A 120 -3.17 18.05 0.65
C ILE A 120 -3.65 19.20 1.53
N ASP A 121 -4.00 20.33 0.91
CA ASP A 121 -4.56 21.50 1.59
C ASP A 121 -5.96 21.22 2.18
N ARG A 122 -6.88 20.74 1.33
CA ARG A 122 -8.27 20.44 1.73
C ARG A 122 -8.82 19.18 1.04
N PRO A 123 -9.44 18.25 1.79
CA PRO A 123 -10.12 17.10 1.20
C PRO A 123 -11.32 17.54 0.35
N ARG A 124 -11.33 17.13 -0.93
CA ARG A 124 -12.46 17.32 -1.84
C ARG A 124 -12.42 16.27 -2.96
N LEU A 125 -13.53 16.09 -3.67
CA LEU A 125 -13.55 15.25 -4.86
C LEU A 125 -12.52 15.76 -5.88
N GLY A 126 -11.74 14.83 -6.45
CA GLY A 126 -10.65 15.14 -7.38
C GLY A 126 -9.45 15.84 -6.74
N ALA A 127 -9.32 15.87 -5.41
CA ALA A 127 -8.12 16.37 -4.74
C ALA A 127 -6.90 15.46 -4.96
N VAL A 128 -7.12 14.17 -5.23
CA VAL A 128 -6.09 13.16 -5.40
C VAL A 128 -6.41 12.30 -6.61
N GLU A 129 -5.44 12.12 -7.50
CA GLU A 129 -5.41 11.10 -8.54
C GLU A 129 -4.44 9.99 -8.11
N SER A 130 -4.91 8.74 -8.12
CA SER A 130 -4.07 7.59 -7.76
C SER A 130 -3.77 6.77 -9.01
N VAL A 131 -2.48 6.65 -9.33
CA VAL A 131 -1.96 5.75 -10.36
C VAL A 131 -1.77 4.37 -9.73
N LEU A 132 -2.36 3.34 -10.33
CA LEU A 132 -2.34 1.96 -9.82
C LEU A 132 -1.73 1.03 -10.87
N GLY A 133 -0.69 0.30 -10.49
CA GLY A 133 -0.15 -0.81 -11.28
C GLY A 133 -0.85 -2.10 -10.89
N ILE A 134 -2.04 -2.31 -11.45
CA ILE A 134 -2.78 -3.57 -11.35
C ILE A 134 -3.03 -4.10 -12.75
N SER A 135 -3.12 -5.41 -12.85
CA SER A 135 -3.46 -6.13 -14.04
C SER A 135 -4.70 -6.96 -13.74
N TYR A 136 -5.55 -7.13 -14.75
CA TYR A 136 -6.87 -7.77 -14.61
C TYR A 136 -6.83 -9.27 -14.92
N ASP A 137 -5.62 -9.84 -15.00
CA ASP A 137 -5.40 -11.27 -15.23
C ASP A 137 -5.90 -12.15 -14.07
#